data_AF-A0A3C0L0U4-F1
#
_entry.id   AF-A0A3C0L0U4-F1
#
_cell.length_a   1.000
_cell.length_b   1.000
_cell.length_c   1.000
_cell.angle_alpha   90.00
_cell.angle_beta   90.00
_cell.angle_gamma   90.00
#
_symmetry.space_group_name_H-M   'P 1'
#
loop_
_entity.id
_entity.type
_entity.pdbx_description
1 polymer ?
#
loop_
_entity_poly.entity_id
_entity_poly.type
_entity_poly.pdbx_seq_one_letter_code
_entity_poly.pdbx_strand_id
1 'polypeptide(L)'
;MARLLALSLPDQRRYLQKQLPGLKALGLQYAARGDAPRLQADLIDAIFRHTLVDDQPIVRTATLFQERLEGRGQLFERGQRLVAALTEALKTATRIEILLAKLVSPPVQATRMDIDAQLQWLFRARFVTQIEAPWLMSYARYLKAIDYRLDKLPGNLARENENLAKVARFQTRLTGLSVEQRRLAGEFEWLLQEYRVSLFAQPVGTRVPISEKRLEKAWTELESALR
;
A
#
# COMPACT_ATOMS: atom_id res chain seq x y z
N MET A 1 3.44 21.66 -2.63
CA MET A 1 4.33 21.48 -3.81
C MET A 1 3.65 20.69 -4.93
N ALA A 2 3.27 19.41 -4.73
CA ALA A 2 2.68 18.57 -5.79
C ALA A 2 1.49 19.23 -6.53
N ARG A 3 0.57 19.87 -5.79
CA ARG A 3 -0.57 20.59 -6.38
C ARG A 3 -0.15 21.75 -7.28
N LEU A 4 0.90 22.49 -6.91
CA LEU A 4 1.39 23.62 -7.70
C LEU A 4 2.04 23.14 -9.01
N LEU A 5 2.90 22.12 -8.94
CA LEU A 5 3.51 21.50 -10.12
C LEU A 5 2.46 20.92 -11.08
N ALA A 6 1.42 20.27 -10.55
CA ALA A 6 0.33 19.74 -11.36
C ALA A 6 -0.50 20.84 -12.04
N LEU A 7 -0.71 21.99 -11.38
CA LEU A 7 -1.39 23.15 -11.98
C LEU A 7 -0.55 23.80 -13.10
N SER A 8 0.78 23.70 -13.03
CA SER A 8 1.69 24.18 -14.08
C SER A 8 1.80 23.24 -15.29
N LEU A 9 1.21 22.04 -15.22
CA LEU A 9 1.25 21.02 -16.28
C LEU A 9 -0.15 20.49 -16.65
N PRO A 10 -1.11 21.38 -17.00
CA PRO A 10 -2.50 21.00 -17.26
C PRO A 10 -2.65 20.06 -18.46
N ASP A 11 -1.81 20.22 -19.49
CA ASP A 11 -1.83 19.38 -20.68
C ASP A 11 -1.37 17.95 -20.38
N GLN A 12 -0.31 17.80 -19.59
CA GLN A 12 0.17 16.48 -19.16
C GLN A 12 -0.87 15.78 -18.28
N ARG A 13 -1.55 16.51 -17.40
CA ARG A 13 -2.66 15.96 -16.61
C ARG A 13 -3.77 15.45 -17.51
N ARG A 14 -4.22 16.27 -18.47
CA ARG A 14 -5.27 15.90 -19.43
C ARG A 14 -4.84 14.72 -20.31
N TYR A 15 -3.57 14.67 -20.71
CA TYR A 15 -3.01 13.58 -21.47
C TYR A 15 -3.05 12.26 -20.69
N LEU A 16 -2.58 12.25 -19.44
CA LEU A 16 -2.69 11.06 -18.57
C LEU A 16 -4.13 10.61 -18.38
N GLN A 17 -5.07 11.54 -18.14
CA GLN A 17 -6.49 11.20 -17.99
C GLN A 17 -7.08 10.48 -19.21
N LYS A 18 -6.62 10.85 -20.43
CA LYS A 18 -7.16 10.31 -21.68
C LYS A 18 -6.41 9.10 -22.20
N GLN A 19 -5.09 9.08 -22.05
CA GLN A 19 -4.19 8.17 -22.77
C GLN A 19 -3.51 7.14 -21.87
N LEU A 20 -3.59 7.26 -20.54
CA LEU A 20 -2.90 6.33 -19.66
C LEU A 20 -3.52 4.92 -19.75
N PRO A 21 -2.77 3.91 -20.24
CA PRO A 21 -3.32 2.58 -20.46
C PRO A 21 -3.76 1.94 -19.15
N GLY A 22 -4.90 1.24 -19.17
CA GLY A 22 -5.40 0.49 -18.02
C GLY A 22 -6.11 1.32 -16.94
N LEU A 23 -6.07 2.67 -16.99
CA LEU A 23 -6.69 3.53 -15.96
C LEU A 23 -8.20 3.28 -15.80
N LYS A 24 -8.92 3.07 -16.91
CA LYS A 24 -10.35 2.71 -16.89
C LYS A 24 -10.59 1.33 -16.30
N ALA A 25 -9.80 0.34 -16.72
CA ALA A 25 -9.90 -1.04 -16.23
C ALA A 25 -9.61 -1.12 -14.72
N LEU A 26 -8.62 -0.38 -14.24
CA LEU A 26 -8.30 -0.25 -12.82
C LEU A 26 -9.50 0.30 -12.03
N GLY A 27 -10.17 1.33 -12.55
CA GLY A 27 -11.39 1.87 -11.96
C GLY A 27 -12.50 0.82 -11.81
N LEU A 28 -12.72 0.00 -12.85
CA LEU A 28 -13.69 -1.09 -12.80
C LEU A 28 -13.34 -2.14 -11.72
N GLN A 29 -12.06 -2.49 -11.58
CA GLN A 29 -11.59 -3.41 -10.52
C GLN A 29 -11.79 -2.84 -9.12
N TYR A 30 -11.83 -1.52 -8.97
CA TYR A 30 -12.04 -0.85 -7.67
C TYR A 30 -13.51 -0.54 -7.36
N ALA A 31 -14.43 -0.67 -8.32
CA ALA A 31 -15.81 -0.21 -8.18
C ALA A 31 -16.56 -0.85 -6.98
N ALA A 32 -16.20 -2.08 -6.59
CA ALA A 32 -16.78 -2.76 -5.42
C ALA A 32 -16.26 -2.23 -4.08
N ARG A 33 -15.15 -1.46 -4.08
CA ARG A 33 -14.47 -0.95 -2.88
C ARG A 33 -14.66 0.56 -2.66
N GLY A 34 -15.03 1.30 -3.70
CA GLY A 34 -15.23 2.74 -3.60
C GLY A 34 -15.45 3.44 -4.93
N ASP A 35 -15.26 4.75 -4.91
CA ASP A 35 -15.50 5.63 -6.06
C ASP A 35 -14.36 5.51 -7.09
N ALA A 36 -14.67 4.90 -8.23
CA ALA A 36 -13.72 4.67 -9.33
C ALA A 36 -13.24 5.98 -10.01
N PRO A 37 -14.12 6.92 -10.41
CA PRO A 37 -13.68 8.24 -10.88
C PRO A 37 -12.76 8.96 -9.88
N ARG A 38 -13.06 8.89 -8.58
CA ARG A 38 -12.23 9.49 -7.54
C ARG A 38 -10.86 8.83 -7.48
N LEU A 39 -10.80 7.49 -7.49
CA LEU A 39 -9.54 6.75 -7.49
C LEU A 39 -8.68 7.12 -8.70
N GLN A 40 -9.27 7.23 -9.90
CA GLN A 40 -8.55 7.61 -11.12
C GLN A 40 -7.94 9.01 -11.00
N ALA A 41 -8.68 9.97 -10.45
CA ALA A 41 -8.18 11.33 -10.23
C ALA A 41 -7.06 11.35 -9.17
N ASP A 42 -7.26 10.68 -8.03
CA ASP A 42 -6.27 10.56 -6.96
C ASP A 42 -5.00 9.82 -7.45
N LEU A 43 -5.13 8.85 -8.36
CA LEU A 43 -4.00 8.15 -8.95
C LEU A 43 -3.16 9.05 -9.86
N ILE A 44 -3.79 9.95 -10.62
CA ILE A 44 -3.06 10.94 -11.41
C ILE A 44 -2.31 11.91 -10.50
N ASP A 45 -2.94 12.38 -9.43
CA ASP A 45 -2.27 13.22 -8.43
C ASP A 45 -1.06 12.51 -7.80
N ALA A 46 -1.20 11.21 -7.52
CA ALA A 46 -0.12 10.37 -7.02
C ALA A 46 1.04 10.27 -8.03
N ILE A 47 0.76 10.05 -9.32
CA ILE A 47 1.79 10.00 -10.38
C ILE A 47 2.60 11.29 -10.43
N PHE A 48 1.94 12.45 -10.36
CA PHE A 48 2.63 13.74 -10.29
C PHE A 48 3.52 13.84 -9.06
N ARG A 49 3.00 13.47 -7.88
CA ARG A 49 3.77 13.50 -6.62
C ARG A 49 4.99 12.57 -6.68
N HIS A 50 4.79 11.30 -7.03
CA HIS A 50 5.85 10.28 -7.08
C HIS A 50 6.92 10.57 -8.14
N THR A 51 6.57 11.32 -9.19
CA THR A 51 7.50 11.64 -10.28
C THR A 51 8.25 12.95 -10.03
N LEU A 52 7.57 13.96 -9.49
CA LEU A 52 8.07 15.33 -9.44
C LEU A 52 8.27 15.84 -8.00
N VAL A 53 8.04 15.05 -6.96
CA VAL A 53 8.15 15.54 -5.57
C VAL A 53 8.90 14.57 -4.68
N ASP A 54 8.49 13.31 -4.65
CA ASP A 54 9.10 12.30 -3.81
C ASP A 54 10.59 12.12 -4.15
N ASP A 55 11.40 11.80 -3.15
CA ASP A 55 12.85 11.55 -3.25
C ASP A 55 13.68 12.70 -3.88
N GLN A 56 13.13 13.91 -3.86
CA GLN A 56 13.75 15.09 -4.46
C GLN A 56 13.88 16.25 -3.45
N PRO A 57 14.88 17.13 -3.58
CA PRO A 57 15.04 18.29 -2.70
C PRO A 57 13.79 19.19 -2.66
N ILE A 58 13.59 19.87 -1.53
CA ILE A 58 12.47 20.81 -1.41
C ILE A 58 12.68 22.01 -2.33
N VAL A 59 11.67 22.32 -3.16
CA VAL A 59 11.74 23.45 -4.09
C VAL A 59 11.48 24.76 -3.33
N ARG A 60 12.48 25.64 -3.29
CA ARG A 60 12.43 26.96 -2.63
C ARG A 60 12.74 28.14 -3.55
N THR A 61 13.10 27.89 -4.81
CA THR A 61 13.45 28.91 -5.80
C THR A 61 12.72 28.66 -7.11
N ALA A 62 12.58 29.71 -7.93
CA ALA A 62 12.00 29.59 -9.27
C ALA A 62 12.82 28.67 -10.18
N THR A 63 14.15 28.70 -10.07
CA THR A 63 15.06 27.83 -10.83
C THR A 63 14.81 26.35 -10.52
N LEU A 64 14.80 25.97 -9.23
CA LEU A 64 14.49 24.61 -8.80
C LEU A 64 13.09 24.16 -9.23
N PHE A 65 12.14 25.10 -9.31
CA PHE A 65 10.80 24.82 -9.80
C PHE A 65 10.81 24.46 -11.29
N GLN A 66 11.53 25.24 -12.12
CA GLN A 66 11.65 24.97 -13.55
C GLN A 66 12.39 23.65 -13.82
N GLU A 67 13.50 23.40 -13.13
CA GLU A 67 14.21 22.12 -13.17
C GLU A 67 13.28 20.96 -12.83
N ARG A 68 12.38 21.15 -11.84
CA ARG A 68 11.43 20.10 -11.50
C ARG A 68 10.43 19.79 -12.61
N LEU A 69 10.01 20.80 -13.38
CA LEU A 69 9.08 20.61 -14.49
C LEU A 69 9.71 19.80 -15.64
N GLU A 70 11.03 19.76 -15.76
CA GLU A 70 11.73 18.94 -16.77
C GLU A 70 11.45 17.44 -16.58
N GLY A 71 11.16 17.00 -15.35
CA GLY A 71 10.76 15.63 -15.03
C GLY A 71 9.43 15.19 -15.65
N ARG A 72 8.66 16.10 -16.27
CA ARG A 72 7.35 15.82 -16.89
C ARG A 72 7.38 14.69 -17.93
N GLY A 73 8.52 14.47 -18.60
CA GLY A 73 8.71 13.38 -19.56
C GLY A 73 8.53 11.98 -18.96
N GLN A 74 8.77 11.83 -17.66
CA GLN A 74 8.67 10.54 -16.97
C GLN A 74 7.26 10.20 -16.49
N LEU A 75 6.32 11.16 -16.51
CA LEU A 75 4.98 11.01 -15.95
C LEU A 75 4.21 9.85 -16.57
N PHE A 76 4.31 9.68 -17.89
CA PHE A 76 3.58 8.64 -18.60
C PHE A 76 4.10 7.25 -18.28
N GLU A 77 5.42 7.05 -18.39
CA GLU A 77 6.06 5.75 -18.14
C GLU A 77 5.90 5.31 -16.68
N ARG A 78 6.12 6.21 -15.72
CA ARG A 78 5.88 5.93 -14.29
C ARG A 78 4.40 5.66 -14.00
N GLY A 79 3.51 6.44 -14.61
CA GLY A 79 2.07 6.24 -14.51
C GLY A 79 1.64 4.87 -15.01
N GLN A 80 2.17 4.42 -16.15
CA GLN A 80 1.83 3.13 -16.73
C GLN A 80 2.27 1.99 -15.80
N ARG A 81 3.49 2.07 -15.24
CA ARG A 81 3.99 1.09 -14.27
C ARG A 81 3.11 1.01 -13.03
N LEU A 82 2.71 2.16 -12.47
CA LEU A 82 1.88 2.21 -11.28
C LEU A 82 0.46 1.66 -11.55
N VAL A 83 -0.16 2.03 -12.68
CA VAL A 83 -1.48 1.53 -13.07
C VAL A 83 -1.45 0.01 -13.27
N ALA A 84 -0.43 -0.51 -13.95
CA ALA A 84 -0.29 -1.95 -14.15
C ALA A 84 -0.17 -2.70 -12.81
N ALA A 85 0.71 -2.23 -11.92
CA ALA A 85 0.92 -2.84 -10.60
C ALA A 85 -0.35 -2.83 -9.74
N LEU A 86 -1.07 -1.69 -9.69
CA LEU A 86 -2.31 -1.58 -8.91
C LEU A 86 -3.47 -2.38 -9.53
N THR A 87 -3.52 -2.51 -10.86
CA THR A 87 -4.53 -3.34 -11.53
C THR A 87 -4.38 -4.80 -11.13
N GLU A 88 -3.16 -5.33 -11.17
CA GLU A 88 -2.88 -6.72 -10.75
C GLU A 88 -3.14 -6.93 -9.25
N ALA A 89 -2.81 -5.93 -8.43
CA ALA A 89 -3.15 -5.95 -7.01
C ALA A 89 -4.68 -6.03 -6.81
N LEU A 90 -5.47 -5.16 -7.44
CA LEU A 90 -6.93 -5.15 -7.27
C LEU A 90 -7.60 -6.42 -7.78
N LYS A 91 -7.12 -7.02 -8.87
CA LYS A 91 -7.60 -8.35 -9.32
C LYS A 91 -7.39 -9.41 -8.24
N THR A 92 -6.18 -9.43 -7.66
CA THR A 92 -5.83 -10.37 -6.58
C THR A 92 -6.68 -10.11 -5.34
N ALA A 93 -6.92 -8.85 -4.96
CA ALA A 93 -7.81 -8.49 -3.86
C ALA A 93 -9.23 -9.03 -4.07
N THR A 94 -9.78 -8.90 -5.28
CA THR A 94 -11.14 -9.37 -5.59
C THR A 94 -11.23 -10.90 -5.45
N ARG A 95 -10.20 -11.62 -5.91
CA ARG A 95 -10.10 -13.07 -5.69
C ARG A 95 -10.05 -13.41 -4.19
N ILE A 96 -9.24 -12.71 -3.41
CA ILE A 96 -9.12 -12.91 -1.96
C ILE A 96 -10.48 -12.70 -1.28
N GLU A 97 -11.19 -11.63 -1.59
CA GLU A 97 -12.52 -11.34 -1.02
C GLU A 97 -13.54 -12.45 -1.32
N ILE A 98 -13.51 -13.00 -2.55
CA ILE A 98 -14.35 -14.14 -2.93
C ILE A 98 -13.99 -15.40 -2.11
N LEU A 99 -12.70 -15.65 -1.87
CA LEU A 99 -12.26 -16.78 -1.05
C LEU A 99 -12.65 -16.58 0.42
N LEU A 100 -12.47 -15.38 0.97
CA LEU A 100 -12.85 -15.04 2.34
C LEU A 100 -14.35 -15.20 2.56
N ALA A 101 -15.19 -14.83 1.60
CA ALA A 101 -16.64 -15.02 1.68
C ALA A 101 -17.04 -16.49 1.91
N LYS A 102 -16.24 -17.44 1.40
CA LYS A 102 -16.45 -18.90 1.58
C LYS A 102 -15.81 -19.43 2.88
N LEU A 103 -14.92 -18.67 3.50
CA LEU A 103 -14.21 -19.04 4.71
C LEU A 103 -15.06 -18.67 5.94
N VAL A 104 -15.99 -19.55 6.31
CA VAL A 104 -17.05 -19.27 7.31
C VAL A 104 -17.01 -20.17 8.55
N SER A 105 -16.10 -21.14 8.64
CA SER A 105 -16.06 -22.04 9.80
C SER A 105 -15.47 -21.34 11.03
N PRO A 106 -15.92 -21.67 12.27
CA PRO A 106 -15.40 -21.04 13.48
C PRO A 106 -13.87 -21.08 13.64
N PRO A 107 -13.15 -22.18 13.30
CA PRO A 107 -11.71 -22.25 13.52
C PRO A 107 -10.88 -21.25 12.70
N VAL A 108 -11.42 -20.70 11.60
CA VAL A 108 -10.73 -19.79 10.68
C VAL A 108 -11.22 -18.34 10.81
N GLN A 109 -12.12 -18.07 11.75
CA GLN A 109 -12.73 -16.74 11.92
C GLN A 109 -11.69 -15.67 12.24
N ALA A 110 -10.71 -15.97 13.11
CA ALA A 110 -9.63 -15.04 13.44
C ALA A 110 -8.77 -14.68 12.21
N THR A 111 -8.42 -15.68 11.40
CA THR A 111 -7.70 -15.47 10.12
C THR A 111 -8.50 -14.59 9.18
N ARG A 112 -9.81 -14.86 9.02
CA ARG A 112 -10.67 -14.04 8.17
C ARG A 112 -10.69 -12.58 8.62
N MET A 113 -10.94 -12.34 9.92
CA MET A 113 -10.99 -10.99 10.48
C MET A 113 -9.66 -10.24 10.30
N ASP A 114 -8.53 -10.93 10.51
CA ASP A 114 -7.20 -10.36 10.32
C ASP A 114 -6.95 -9.96 8.85
N ILE A 115 -7.32 -10.82 7.89
CA ILE A 115 -7.16 -10.52 6.46
C ILE A 115 -8.10 -9.39 6.05
N ASP A 116 -9.36 -9.40 6.48
CA ASP A 116 -10.31 -8.32 6.21
C ASP A 116 -9.77 -6.97 6.72
N ALA A 117 -9.24 -6.93 7.94
CA ALA A 117 -8.62 -5.73 8.51
C ALA A 117 -7.36 -5.30 7.71
N GLN A 118 -6.55 -6.25 7.25
CA GLN A 118 -5.37 -5.96 6.43
C GLN A 118 -5.77 -5.36 5.07
N LEU A 119 -6.80 -5.90 4.40
CA LEU A 119 -7.33 -5.37 3.14
C LEU A 119 -7.88 -3.95 3.33
N GLN A 120 -8.63 -3.70 4.40
CA GLN A 120 -9.13 -2.36 4.73
C GLN A 120 -7.99 -1.36 4.97
N TRP A 121 -6.90 -1.78 5.64
CA TRP A 121 -5.74 -0.92 5.85
C TRP A 121 -4.98 -0.61 4.55
N LEU A 122 -4.81 -1.60 3.67
CA LEU A 122 -4.18 -1.44 2.35
C LEU A 122 -5.02 -0.54 1.43
N PHE A 123 -6.34 -0.72 1.41
CA PHE A 123 -7.26 0.01 0.54
C PHE A 123 -8.03 1.12 1.26
N ARG A 124 -7.40 1.72 2.29
CA ARG A 124 -7.95 2.86 3.02
C ARG A 124 -8.24 4.05 2.11
N ALA A 125 -9.08 4.96 2.57
CA ALA A 125 -9.45 6.14 1.80
C ALA A 125 -8.22 6.88 1.27
N ARG A 126 -8.21 7.17 -0.03
CA ARG A 126 -7.16 7.92 -0.73
C ARG A 126 -5.76 7.30 -0.65
N PHE A 127 -5.65 5.98 -0.44
CA PHE A 127 -4.37 5.27 -0.27
C PHE A 127 -3.33 5.61 -1.35
N VAL A 128 -3.72 5.72 -2.63
CA VAL A 128 -2.80 6.05 -3.73
C VAL A 128 -2.11 7.41 -3.57
N THR A 129 -2.78 8.40 -2.96
CA THR A 129 -2.19 9.72 -2.74
C THR A 129 -1.35 9.79 -1.47
N GLN A 130 -1.69 9.00 -0.46
CA GLN A 130 -1.07 9.05 0.87
C GLN A 130 0.16 8.16 1.00
N ILE A 131 0.28 7.13 0.16
CA ILE A 131 1.31 6.11 0.29
C ILE A 131 2.44 6.39 -0.70
N GLU A 132 3.68 6.23 -0.27
CA GLU A 132 4.85 6.39 -1.12
C GLU A 132 4.91 5.31 -2.21
N ALA A 133 5.47 5.67 -3.36
CA ALA A 133 5.55 4.78 -4.52
C ALA A 133 6.15 3.39 -4.20
N PRO A 134 7.24 3.28 -3.42
CA PRO A 134 7.84 1.98 -3.09
C PRO A 134 6.88 0.98 -2.44
N TRP A 135 5.99 1.48 -1.58
CA TRP A 135 5.01 0.67 -0.88
C TRP A 135 3.82 0.33 -1.79
N LEU A 136 3.32 1.28 -2.60
CA LEU A 136 2.28 1.01 -3.58
C LEU A 136 2.69 -0.05 -4.60
N MET A 137 3.94 0.01 -5.09
CA MET A 137 4.49 -0.99 -5.99
C MET A 137 4.62 -2.38 -5.33
N SER A 138 4.58 -2.45 -3.99
CA SER A 138 4.60 -3.70 -3.23
C SER A 138 3.21 -4.32 -3.00
N TYR A 139 2.12 -3.66 -3.39
CA TYR A 139 0.75 -4.16 -3.15
C TYR A 139 0.52 -5.53 -3.77
N ALA A 140 0.95 -5.74 -5.02
CA ALA A 140 0.83 -7.02 -5.68
C ALA A 140 1.50 -8.15 -4.88
N ARG A 141 2.63 -7.87 -4.22
CA ARG A 141 3.35 -8.82 -3.37
C ARG A 141 2.61 -9.09 -2.06
N TYR A 142 2.11 -8.06 -1.39
CA TYR A 142 1.30 -8.24 -0.18
C TYR A 142 0.05 -9.08 -0.44
N LEU A 143 -0.64 -8.82 -1.55
CA LEU A 143 -1.84 -9.58 -1.88
C LEU A 143 -1.51 -11.00 -2.34
N LYS A 144 -0.42 -11.21 -3.07
CA LYS A 144 0.08 -12.55 -3.36
C LYS A 144 0.40 -13.34 -2.08
N ALA A 145 0.93 -12.68 -1.05
CA ALA A 145 1.17 -13.30 0.26
C ALA A 145 -0.14 -13.68 0.98
N ILE A 146 -1.18 -12.84 0.89
CA ILE A 146 -2.50 -13.17 1.44
C ILE A 146 -3.14 -14.33 0.68
N ASP A 147 -3.10 -14.34 -0.66
CA ASP A 147 -3.63 -15.44 -1.47
C ASP A 147 -2.90 -16.77 -1.17
N TYR A 148 -1.57 -16.72 -1.03
CA TYR A 148 -0.77 -17.87 -0.60
C TYR A 148 -1.14 -18.36 0.80
N ARG A 149 -1.33 -17.44 1.76
CA ARG A 149 -1.77 -17.77 3.13
C ARG A 149 -3.10 -18.50 3.12
N LEU A 150 -4.06 -18.04 2.32
CA LEU A 150 -5.37 -18.67 2.18
C LEU A 150 -5.28 -20.08 1.56
N ASP A 151 -4.42 -20.28 0.56
CA ASP A 151 -4.16 -21.60 -0.04
C ASP A 151 -3.60 -22.60 0.99
N LYS A 152 -2.71 -22.14 1.88
CA LYS A 152 -2.06 -23.00 2.88
C LYS A 152 -2.84 -23.17 4.18
N LEU A 153 -3.89 -22.39 4.40
CA LEU A 153 -4.65 -22.36 5.64
C LEU A 153 -5.22 -23.74 6.06
N PRO A 154 -5.85 -24.55 5.19
CA PRO A 154 -6.50 -25.79 5.60
C PRO A 154 -5.55 -26.81 6.25
N GLY A 155 -4.27 -26.82 5.85
CA GLY A 155 -3.26 -27.75 6.35
C GLY A 155 -2.39 -27.21 7.50
N ASN A 156 -2.54 -25.94 7.88
CA ASN A 156 -1.58 -25.26 8.78
C ASN A 156 -2.24 -24.45 9.91
N LEU A 157 -3.46 -24.80 10.32
CA LEU A 157 -4.25 -23.95 11.24
C LEU A 157 -3.57 -23.67 12.59
N ALA A 158 -2.86 -24.65 13.17
CA ALA A 158 -2.12 -24.44 14.41
C ALA A 158 -1.02 -23.37 14.24
N ARG A 159 -0.22 -23.49 13.17
CA ARG A 159 0.85 -22.54 12.84
C ARG A 159 0.31 -21.16 12.47
N GLU A 160 -0.82 -21.12 11.78
CA GLU A 160 -1.55 -19.89 11.46
C GLU A 160 -1.91 -19.12 12.74
N ASN A 161 -2.48 -19.79 13.74
CA ASN A 161 -2.86 -19.18 15.01
C ASN A 161 -1.64 -18.65 15.79
N GLU A 162 -0.53 -19.40 15.81
CA GLU A 162 0.74 -18.92 16.39
C GLU A 162 1.24 -17.64 15.71
N ASN A 163 1.19 -17.60 14.38
CA ASN A 163 1.65 -16.44 13.61
C ASN A 163 0.72 -15.24 13.80
N LEU A 164 -0.59 -15.46 13.87
CA LEU A 164 -1.58 -14.43 14.21
C LEU A 164 -1.30 -13.80 15.58
N ALA A 165 -0.99 -14.61 16.60
CA ALA A 165 -0.67 -14.09 17.93
C ALA A 165 0.56 -13.17 17.93
N LYS A 166 1.59 -13.50 17.13
CA LYS A 166 2.79 -12.65 16.98
C LYS A 166 2.46 -11.31 16.36
N VAL A 167 1.62 -11.30 15.32
CA VAL A 167 1.19 -10.08 14.65
C VAL A 167 0.29 -9.23 15.54
N ALA A 168 -0.65 -9.87 16.24
CA ALA A 168 -1.56 -9.22 17.17
C ALA A 168 -0.81 -8.45 18.27
N ARG A 169 0.32 -8.99 18.77
CA ARG A 169 1.17 -8.28 19.76
C ARG A 169 1.55 -6.88 19.29
N PHE A 170 2.00 -6.73 18.05
CA PHE A 170 2.41 -5.43 17.51
C PHE A 170 1.21 -4.56 17.11
N GLN A 171 0.13 -5.16 16.62
CA GLN A 171 -1.10 -4.43 16.32
C GLN A 171 -1.70 -3.78 17.56
N THR A 172 -1.78 -4.51 18.69
CA THR A 172 -2.28 -3.97 19.95
C THR A 172 -1.47 -2.77 20.43
N ARG A 173 -0.14 -2.82 20.27
CA ARG A 173 0.72 -1.68 20.59
C ARG A 173 0.45 -0.48 19.69
N LEU A 174 0.30 -0.69 18.38
CA LEU A 174 -0.08 0.35 17.42
C LEU A 174 -1.45 0.98 17.74
N THR A 175 -2.43 0.18 18.14
CA THR A 175 -3.76 0.69 18.51
C THR A 175 -3.77 1.46 19.83
N GLY A 176 -2.75 1.25 20.68
CA GLY A 176 -2.56 2.01 21.92
C GLY A 176 -1.96 3.40 21.72
N LEU A 177 -1.45 3.72 20.52
CA LEU A 177 -0.89 5.04 20.22
C LEU A 177 -2.00 6.09 20.05
N SER A 178 -1.71 7.32 20.48
CA SER A 178 -2.58 8.47 20.17
C SER A 178 -2.61 8.76 18.67
N VAL A 179 -3.60 9.54 18.21
CA VAL A 179 -3.71 9.94 16.80
C VAL A 179 -2.45 10.65 16.31
N GLU A 180 -1.84 11.50 17.13
CA GLU A 180 -0.62 12.22 16.79
C GLU A 180 0.60 11.31 16.73
N GLN A 181 0.75 10.40 17.70
CA GLN A 181 1.83 9.41 17.71
C GLN A 181 1.73 8.47 16.50
N ARG A 182 0.50 8.10 16.11
CA ARG A 182 0.28 7.20 14.97
C ARG A 182 0.70 7.82 13.64
N ARG A 183 0.75 9.15 13.52
CA ARG A 183 1.31 9.82 12.31
C ARG A 183 2.81 9.55 12.14
N LEU A 184 3.52 9.27 13.22
CA LEU A 184 4.96 8.94 13.21
C LEU A 184 5.22 7.44 13.02
N ALA A 185 4.20 6.60 13.14
CA ALA A 185 4.31 5.14 13.05
C ALA A 185 4.25 4.58 11.62
N GLY A 186 4.20 5.43 10.59
CA GLY A 186 3.95 5.02 9.20
C GLY A 186 4.94 3.96 8.69
N GLU A 187 6.24 4.15 8.94
CA GLU A 187 7.28 3.18 8.55
C GLU A 187 7.10 1.84 9.29
N PHE A 188 6.82 1.90 10.59
CA PHE A 188 6.57 0.70 11.40
C PHE A 188 5.36 -0.09 10.89
N GLU A 189 4.26 0.59 10.51
CA GLU A 189 3.09 -0.09 9.94
C GLU A 189 3.42 -0.86 8.64
N TRP A 190 4.35 -0.36 7.83
CA TRP A 190 4.84 -1.06 6.63
C TRP A 190 5.79 -2.23 6.98
N LEU A 191 6.68 -2.05 7.94
CA LEU A 191 7.52 -3.15 8.44
C LEU A 191 6.67 -4.29 9.01
N LEU A 192 5.52 -3.98 9.62
CA LEU A 192 4.56 -4.98 10.04
C LEU A 192 3.94 -5.74 8.86
N GLN A 193 3.70 -5.10 7.71
CA GLN A 193 3.28 -5.80 6.49
C GLN A 193 4.37 -6.72 5.95
N GLU A 194 5.63 -6.29 5.97
CA GLU A 194 6.75 -7.17 5.61
C GLU A 194 6.84 -8.37 6.56
N TYR A 195 6.65 -8.14 7.85
CA TYR A 195 6.67 -9.20 8.85
C TYR A 195 5.54 -10.20 8.61
N ARG A 196 4.33 -9.75 8.27
CA ARG A 196 3.23 -10.61 7.83
C ARG A 196 3.64 -11.49 6.65
N VAL A 197 4.27 -10.92 5.61
CA VAL A 197 4.78 -11.73 4.48
C VAL A 197 5.79 -12.79 4.95
N SER A 198 6.71 -12.43 5.84
CA SER A 198 7.72 -13.37 6.38
C SER A 198 7.13 -14.52 7.19
N LEU A 199 5.99 -14.29 7.87
CA LEU A 199 5.33 -15.29 8.69
C LEU A 199 4.43 -16.22 7.87
N PHE A 200 3.63 -15.64 6.96
CA PHE A 200 2.55 -16.36 6.29
C PHE A 200 2.91 -16.85 4.88
N ALA A 201 3.91 -16.25 4.23
CA ALA A 201 4.22 -16.52 2.83
C ALA A 201 5.71 -16.34 2.49
N GLN A 202 6.59 -17.07 3.19
CA GLN A 202 8.04 -17.00 2.97
C GLN A 202 8.47 -17.09 1.49
N PRO A 203 7.90 -17.98 0.64
CA PRO A 203 8.29 -18.06 -0.77
C PRO A 203 7.99 -16.80 -1.60
N VAL A 204 7.12 -15.90 -1.11
CA VAL A 204 6.81 -14.62 -1.79
C VAL A 204 7.93 -13.59 -1.62
N GLY A 205 8.71 -13.69 -0.54
CA GLY A 205 9.82 -12.79 -0.24
C GLY A 205 9.40 -11.42 0.31
N THR A 206 10.31 -10.78 1.03
CA THR A 206 10.11 -9.45 1.61
C THR A 206 10.85 -8.37 0.83
N ARG A 207 10.35 -7.13 0.84
CA ARG A 207 11.05 -5.99 0.21
C ARG A 207 12.29 -5.62 1.00
N VAL A 208 12.17 -5.64 2.32
CA VAL A 208 13.28 -5.47 3.25
C VAL A 208 13.37 -6.69 4.15
N PRO A 209 14.57 -7.15 4.50
CA PRO A 209 14.70 -8.29 5.38
C PRO A 209 14.19 -7.93 6.78
N ILE A 210 13.23 -8.71 7.28
CA ILE A 210 12.50 -8.46 8.52
C ILE A 210 12.40 -9.74 9.33
N SER A 211 12.37 -9.60 10.65
CA SER A 211 12.13 -10.67 11.61
C SER A 211 11.49 -10.07 12.85
N GLU A 212 11.00 -10.90 13.77
CA GLU A 212 10.42 -10.43 15.02
C GLU A 212 11.39 -9.52 15.80
N LYS A 213 12.68 -9.91 15.87
CA LYS A 213 13.73 -9.11 16.52
C LYS A 213 13.94 -7.75 15.85
N ARG A 214 13.89 -7.69 14.52
CA ARG A 214 14.03 -6.43 13.77
C ARG A 214 12.81 -5.53 13.95
N LEU A 215 11.62 -6.13 14.00
CA LEU A 215 10.39 -5.39 14.24
C LEU A 215 10.34 -4.85 15.67
N GLU A 216 10.78 -5.63 16.68
CA GLU A 216 10.94 -5.11 18.05
C GLU A 216 11.92 -3.94 18.12
N LYS A 217 13.07 -4.04 17.42
CA LYS A 217 14.02 -2.91 17.35
C LYS A 217 13.37 -1.66 16.76
N ALA A 218 12.63 -1.79 15.65
CA ALA A 218 11.91 -0.68 15.03
C ALA A 218 10.83 -0.10 15.97
N TRP A 219 10.18 -0.94 16.78
CA TRP A 219 9.24 -0.49 17.80
C TRP A 219 9.93 0.37 18.86
N THR A 220 11.07 -0.07 19.39
CA THR A 220 11.85 0.70 20.38
C THR A 220 12.33 2.04 19.81
N GLU A 221 12.78 2.07 18.56
CA GLU A 221 13.17 3.31 17.87
C GLU A 221 11.97 4.27 17.74
N LEU A 222 10.79 3.74 17.37
CA LEU A 222 9.55 4.51 17.33
C LEU A 222 9.22 5.09 18.72
N GLU A 223 9.19 4.27 19.77
CA GLU A 223 8.92 4.72 21.14
C GLU A 223 9.87 5.83 21.60
N SER A 224 11.14 5.75 21.23
CA SER A 224 12.12 6.79 21.54
C SER A 224 11.82 8.11 20.81
N ALA A 225 11.28 8.05 19.59
CA ALA A 225 10.89 9.22 18.81
C ALA A 225 9.55 9.84 19.24
N LEU A 226 8.74 9.10 20.01
CA LEU A 226 7.45 9.58 20.54
C LEU A 226 7.58 10.32 21.90
N ARG A 227 8.77 10.27 22.53
CA ARG A 227 9.08 10.97 23.79
C ARG A 227 9.60 12.38 23.51
#